data_AF-B3ENX6-F1
#
_entry.id   AF-B3ENX6-F1
#
_cell.length_a   1.000
_cell.length_b   1.000
_cell.length_c   1.000
_cell.angle_alpha   90.00
_cell.angle_beta   90.00
_cell.angle_gamma   90.00
#
_symmetry.space_group_name_H-M   'P 1'
#
loop_
_entity.id
_entity.type
_entity.pdbx_description
1 polymer ?
#
loop_
_entity_poly.entity_id
_entity_poly.type
_entity_poly.pdbx_seq_one_letter_code
_entity_poly.pdbx_strand_id
1 'polypeptide(L)'
;MNEKEHRLFAVLGTVLNVDSFHGIGGLRVEAWDKDLICDDFLGSAVTNEDGTFHLRFDKKYFQELFVDRRPDVTFKVFYGEELIKSTEGDVLWNVRSGDRNVVIEVNLPAWGVSGEAAVGRIDISGLLLKKNSGYPLAGMRVRVFLVGTLDEGATIEPDHDSPSAEGISGTSGRFSLLLDGLESSVKGFVLVCEDASGSVIFTSIPYSLSKPPENLILHLPIVEPSIDLASWQVLAKRMAQTRIVQLHELVRQLCTVGPGNTDISDLSMDIRLGMVSELEHAFLDPDGILRSYIAAPTFKGLNSPASLNQYVVQFKPYLGEPGVKNALDELISKLDTFSSLLEVDWVMDVDALKEGDTNLAVNKFSSMYTATFADDLSMGFEPNPDFQLLVPTEWSRYRDYLRTIFTGLEGTEIYPNNLDILKKRFHQDFETLDTQTRPANAIVIGILKKILMSLPNENYGFGLLPGLIDTQGQRSDREYLDYLIDLTKLSAKELGLRYRLDLERPDSAMSSEVQENITTRSAFTATVIRAGKIPFLSFPSGCWERPPFSSITKSGFSRKNHSIRKIIMDSRVSGIRISGCKITFSLGTEI
;
A
#
# COMPACT_ATOMS: atom_id res chain seq x y z
N MET A 1 -31.91 -25.91 14.13
CA MET A 1 -31.37 -26.39 12.84
C MET A 1 -30.84 -25.16 12.15
N ASN A 2 -29.54 -24.86 12.31
CA ASN A 2 -28.93 -23.60 11.86
C ASN A 2 -28.70 -23.62 10.35
N GLU A 3 -29.03 -22.51 9.67
CA GLU A 3 -28.58 -22.22 8.32
C GLU A 3 -27.04 -22.35 8.27
N LYS A 4 -26.54 -23.35 7.54
CA LYS A 4 -25.14 -23.42 7.16
C LYS A 4 -24.87 -22.21 6.25
N GLU A 5 -24.10 -21.24 6.73
CA GLU A 5 -23.60 -20.15 5.88
C GLU A 5 -22.87 -20.72 4.66
N HIS A 6 -23.44 -20.50 3.48
CA HIS A 6 -22.79 -20.75 2.20
C HIS A 6 -21.70 -19.69 2.00
N ARG A 7 -20.47 -19.97 2.44
CA ARG A 7 -19.33 -19.13 2.10
C ARG A 7 -18.92 -19.43 0.66
N LEU A 8 -19.18 -18.48 -0.23
CA LEU A 8 -18.71 -18.47 -1.61
C LEU A 8 -17.24 -18.03 -1.64
N PHE A 9 -16.41 -18.79 -2.33
CA PHE A 9 -15.06 -18.38 -2.70
C PHE A 9 -15.10 -17.77 -4.09
N ALA A 10 -14.33 -16.69 -4.28
CA ALA A 10 -14.15 -16.04 -5.56
C ALA A 10 -12.65 -15.96 -5.88
N VAL A 11 -12.30 -16.30 -7.11
CA VAL A 11 -10.95 -16.10 -7.65
C VAL A 11 -11.08 -15.19 -8.87
N LEU A 12 -10.33 -14.09 -8.85
CA LEU A 12 -10.12 -13.24 -10.01
C LEU A 12 -8.78 -13.60 -10.63
N GLY A 13 -8.66 -13.49 -11.94
CA GLY A 13 -7.37 -13.69 -12.57
C GLY A 13 -7.31 -13.14 -13.97
N THR A 14 -6.13 -13.18 -14.58
CA THR A 14 -5.86 -12.75 -15.94
C THR A 14 -4.99 -13.79 -16.63
N VAL A 15 -5.37 -14.21 -17.83
CA VAL A 15 -4.54 -15.05 -18.70
C VAL A 15 -3.81 -14.18 -19.70
N LEU A 16 -2.49 -14.23 -19.68
CA LEU A 16 -1.62 -13.43 -20.54
C LEU A 16 -0.91 -14.32 -21.57
N ASN A 17 -0.77 -13.80 -22.79
CA ASN A 17 0.11 -14.39 -23.79
C ASN A 17 1.56 -14.07 -23.40
N VAL A 18 2.41 -15.11 -23.31
CA VAL A 18 3.82 -14.97 -22.88
C VAL A 18 4.60 -14.03 -23.80
N ASP A 19 4.30 -14.03 -25.10
CA ASP A 19 5.06 -13.25 -26.09
C ASP A 19 4.66 -11.77 -26.06
N SER A 20 3.37 -11.46 -25.89
CA SER A 20 2.84 -10.11 -26.06
C SER A 20 2.41 -9.42 -24.77
N PHE A 21 2.31 -10.15 -23.65
CA PHE A 21 1.73 -9.70 -22.37
C PHE A 21 0.33 -9.10 -22.47
N HIS A 22 -0.37 -9.32 -23.58
CA HIS A 22 -1.76 -8.95 -23.73
C HIS A 22 -2.65 -10.05 -23.15
N GLY A 23 -3.76 -9.62 -22.56
CA GLY A 23 -4.80 -10.52 -22.12
C GLY A 23 -5.38 -11.33 -23.27
N ILE A 24 -5.58 -12.62 -23.03
CA ILE A 24 -6.14 -13.53 -24.04
C ILE A 24 -7.59 -13.83 -23.70
N GLY A 25 -8.52 -13.28 -24.48
CA GLY A 25 -9.93 -13.61 -24.36
C GLY A 25 -10.34 -14.95 -24.95
N GLY A 26 -11.45 -15.49 -24.46
CA GLY A 26 -12.07 -16.72 -24.98
C GLY A 26 -11.43 -18.03 -24.50
N LEU A 27 -10.49 -18.00 -23.55
CA LEU A 27 -9.90 -19.20 -22.97
C LEU A 27 -10.78 -19.75 -21.85
N ARG A 28 -10.95 -21.08 -21.81
CA ARG A 28 -11.61 -21.76 -20.69
C ARG A 28 -10.58 -21.99 -19.59
N VAL A 29 -10.80 -21.41 -18.42
CA VAL A 29 -9.98 -21.59 -17.23
C VAL A 29 -10.76 -22.45 -16.24
N GLU A 30 -10.15 -23.54 -15.79
CA GLU A 30 -10.73 -24.46 -14.82
C GLU A 30 -9.90 -24.44 -13.54
N ALA A 31 -10.57 -24.39 -12.38
CA ALA A 31 -9.94 -24.55 -11.08
C ALA A 31 -10.16 -25.98 -10.58
N TRP A 32 -9.09 -26.57 -10.04
CA TRP A 32 -9.03 -27.94 -9.55
C TRP A 32 -8.39 -27.96 -8.16
N ASP A 33 -8.93 -28.73 -7.22
CA ASP A 33 -8.29 -28.98 -5.93
C ASP A 33 -7.33 -30.15 -6.07
N LYS A 34 -6.08 -29.97 -5.66
CA LYS A 34 -5.04 -30.99 -5.78
C LYS A 34 -4.98 -31.82 -4.50
N ASP A 35 -5.81 -32.86 -4.43
CA ASP A 35 -5.73 -33.83 -3.34
C ASP A 35 -4.76 -34.96 -3.64
N LEU A 36 -4.26 -35.61 -2.57
CA LEU A 36 -3.37 -36.77 -2.67
C LEU A 36 -4.02 -38.02 -3.32
N ILE A 37 -5.35 -38.02 -3.52
CA ILE A 37 -6.11 -39.22 -3.91
C ILE A 37 -6.98 -38.99 -5.18
N CYS A 38 -7.65 -37.84 -5.32
CA CYS A 38 -8.47 -37.51 -6.50
C CYS A 38 -8.48 -35.98 -6.73
N ASP A 39 -8.12 -35.50 -7.92
CA ASP A 39 -8.25 -34.07 -8.23
C ASP A 39 -9.73 -33.70 -8.44
N ASP A 40 -10.27 -32.78 -7.63
CA ASP A 40 -11.67 -32.38 -7.67
C ASP A 40 -11.88 -31.09 -8.47
N PHE A 41 -12.82 -31.11 -9.41
CA PHE A 41 -13.18 -29.94 -10.21
C PHE A 41 -13.97 -28.92 -9.36
N LEU A 42 -13.42 -27.72 -9.21
CA LEU A 42 -14.00 -26.65 -8.39
C LEU A 42 -14.90 -25.72 -9.20
N GLY A 43 -14.54 -25.45 -10.45
CA GLY A 43 -15.32 -24.57 -11.33
C GLY A 43 -14.60 -24.19 -12.61
N SER A 44 -15.33 -23.59 -13.55
CA SER A 44 -14.77 -23.05 -14.80
C SER A 44 -15.27 -21.63 -15.09
N ALA A 45 -14.43 -20.85 -15.77
CA ALA A 45 -14.75 -19.53 -16.29
C ALA A 45 -14.15 -19.36 -17.69
N VAL A 46 -14.66 -18.40 -18.46
CA VAL A 46 -14.09 -18.00 -19.74
C VAL A 46 -13.46 -16.63 -19.58
N THR A 47 -12.26 -16.44 -20.14
CA THR A 47 -11.59 -15.14 -20.10
C THR A 47 -12.30 -14.12 -20.99
N ASN A 48 -12.42 -12.88 -20.49
CA ASN A 48 -12.90 -11.72 -21.25
C ASN A 48 -11.85 -11.23 -22.25
N GLU A 49 -12.18 -10.25 -23.10
CA GLU A 49 -11.30 -9.70 -24.13
C GLU A 49 -9.93 -9.23 -23.60
N ASP A 50 -9.86 -8.78 -22.35
CA ASP A 50 -8.64 -8.36 -21.65
C ASP A 50 -7.93 -9.50 -20.90
N GLY A 51 -8.32 -10.75 -21.16
CA GLY A 51 -7.77 -11.94 -20.52
C GLY A 51 -8.30 -12.19 -19.10
N THR A 52 -9.15 -11.33 -18.55
CA THR A 52 -9.62 -11.47 -17.16
C THR A 52 -10.66 -12.59 -17.00
N PHE A 53 -10.63 -13.32 -15.90
CA PHE A 53 -11.64 -14.32 -15.54
C PHE A 53 -12.07 -14.17 -14.08
N HIS A 54 -13.28 -14.65 -13.77
CA HIS A 54 -13.85 -14.67 -12.43
C HIS A 54 -14.48 -16.04 -12.17
N LEU A 55 -13.89 -16.79 -11.26
CA LEU A 55 -14.35 -18.10 -10.81
C LEU A 55 -15.04 -17.99 -9.46
N ARG A 56 -16.19 -18.66 -9.29
CA ARG A 56 -16.89 -18.75 -8.01
C ARG A 56 -17.24 -20.19 -7.69
N PHE A 57 -16.94 -20.64 -6.48
CA PHE A 57 -17.24 -22.00 -6.03
C PHE A 57 -17.62 -22.03 -4.54
N ASP A 58 -18.42 -23.02 -4.15
CA ASP A 58 -18.97 -23.17 -2.79
C ASP A 58 -18.00 -23.92 -1.88
N LYS A 59 -17.92 -23.53 -0.60
CA LYS A 59 -17.17 -24.25 0.43
C LYS A 59 -17.50 -25.75 0.51
N LYS A 60 -18.72 -26.17 0.10
CA LYS A 60 -19.15 -27.57 0.12
C LYS A 60 -18.23 -28.52 -0.64
N TYR A 61 -17.55 -28.05 -1.69
CA TYR A 61 -16.56 -28.86 -2.42
C TYR A 61 -15.36 -29.26 -1.55
N PHE A 62 -15.05 -28.52 -0.48
CA PHE A 62 -13.92 -28.80 0.41
C PHE A 62 -14.28 -29.56 1.69
N GLN A 63 -15.58 -29.67 2.03
CA GLN A 63 -16.01 -30.20 3.34
C GLN A 63 -16.07 -31.72 3.42
N GLU A 64 -16.08 -32.44 2.29
CA GLU A 64 -16.36 -33.88 2.30
C GLU A 64 -15.13 -34.75 2.67
N LEU A 65 -13.90 -34.21 2.68
CA LEU A 65 -12.69 -35.03 2.87
C LEU A 65 -11.67 -34.55 3.92
N PHE A 66 -11.71 -33.29 4.41
CA PHE A 66 -10.70 -32.80 5.36
C PHE A 66 -11.26 -31.91 6.48
N VAL A 67 -10.86 -32.20 7.73
CA VAL A 67 -11.35 -31.52 8.94
C VAL A 67 -10.64 -30.18 9.21
N ASP A 68 -9.52 -29.85 8.56
CA ASP A 68 -8.78 -28.62 8.92
C ASP A 68 -7.74 -28.08 7.91
N ARG A 69 -7.98 -28.15 6.59
CA ARG A 69 -7.01 -27.64 5.58
C ARG A 69 -7.60 -26.62 4.61
N ARG A 70 -6.73 -25.70 4.14
CA ARG A 70 -6.98 -24.74 3.07
C ARG A 70 -6.76 -25.44 1.71
N PRO A 71 -7.53 -25.12 0.65
CA PRO A 71 -7.47 -25.85 -0.62
C PRO A 71 -6.21 -25.53 -1.43
N ASP A 72 -5.68 -26.56 -2.10
CA ASP A 72 -4.52 -26.48 -2.98
C ASP A 72 -5.02 -26.31 -4.42
N VAL A 73 -5.46 -25.09 -4.74
CA VAL A 73 -6.09 -24.79 -6.03
C VAL A 73 -5.04 -24.70 -7.15
N THR A 74 -5.24 -25.50 -8.19
CA THR A 74 -4.50 -25.47 -9.44
C THR A 74 -5.41 -25.05 -10.60
N PHE A 75 -4.83 -24.50 -11.66
CA PHE A 75 -5.57 -24.03 -12.83
C PHE A 75 -5.17 -24.81 -14.07
N LYS A 76 -6.17 -25.13 -14.88
CA LYS A 76 -6.03 -25.66 -16.24
C LYS A 76 -6.60 -24.65 -17.21
N VAL A 77 -5.83 -24.27 -18.22
CA VAL A 77 -6.25 -23.32 -19.24
C VAL A 77 -6.37 -24.05 -20.57
N PHE A 78 -7.52 -23.89 -21.21
CA PHE A 78 -7.88 -24.54 -22.45
C PHE A 78 -8.14 -23.52 -23.56
N TYR A 79 -7.71 -23.87 -24.76
CA TYR A 79 -8.12 -23.22 -26.01
C TYR A 79 -9.06 -24.19 -26.76
N GLY A 80 -10.36 -23.91 -26.72
CA GLY A 80 -11.37 -24.89 -27.13
C GLY A 80 -11.35 -26.11 -26.21
N GLU A 81 -11.03 -27.29 -26.75
CA GLU A 81 -10.90 -28.53 -25.97
C GLU A 81 -9.44 -28.92 -25.67
N GLU A 82 -8.48 -28.10 -26.10
CA GLU A 82 -7.07 -28.40 -25.93
C GLU A 82 -6.49 -27.72 -24.69
N LEU A 83 -5.87 -28.51 -23.81
CA LEU A 83 -5.16 -28.01 -22.63
C LEU A 83 -3.85 -27.35 -23.06
N ILE A 84 -3.77 -26.02 -22.93
CA ILE A 84 -2.58 -25.23 -23.31
C ILE A 84 -1.65 -24.94 -22.11
N LYS A 85 -2.17 -24.98 -20.88
CA LYS A 85 -1.37 -24.79 -19.65
C LYS A 85 -2.02 -25.48 -18.45
N SER A 86 -1.20 -26.10 -17.61
CA SER A 86 -1.57 -26.56 -16.28
C SER A 86 -0.63 -25.93 -15.26
N THR A 87 -1.16 -25.47 -14.12
CA THR A 87 -0.37 -24.98 -12.98
C THR A 87 -0.20 -26.04 -11.89
N GLU A 88 -0.45 -27.33 -12.20
CA GLU A 88 -0.28 -28.42 -11.23
C GLU A 88 1.17 -28.56 -10.71
N GLY A 89 2.15 -28.09 -11.50
CA GLY A 89 3.56 -28.03 -11.10
C GLY A 89 3.93 -26.79 -10.26
N ASP A 90 3.10 -25.75 -10.30
CA ASP A 90 3.29 -24.44 -9.66
C ASP A 90 2.11 -24.19 -8.71
N VAL A 91 1.96 -25.06 -7.69
CA VAL A 91 0.79 -25.05 -6.79
C VAL A 91 0.67 -23.69 -6.09
N LEU A 92 -0.47 -23.02 -6.28
CA LEU A 92 -0.78 -21.74 -5.64
C LEU A 92 -1.29 -21.99 -4.22
N TRP A 93 -0.39 -21.99 -3.25
CA TRP A 93 -0.73 -22.24 -1.85
C TRP A 93 -1.59 -21.12 -1.22
N ASN A 94 -2.44 -21.50 -0.27
CA ASN A 94 -3.07 -20.62 0.73
C ASN A 94 -4.08 -19.58 0.21
N VAL A 95 -5.10 -19.97 -0.57
CA VAL A 95 -6.21 -19.06 -0.91
C VAL A 95 -7.03 -18.73 0.36
N ARG A 96 -6.86 -17.52 0.91
CA ARG A 96 -7.76 -16.97 1.95
C ARG A 96 -9.12 -16.66 1.32
N SER A 97 -10.18 -16.62 2.11
CA SER A 97 -11.47 -16.06 1.67
C SER A 97 -11.30 -14.57 1.31
N GLY A 98 -11.31 -14.24 0.01
CA GLY A 98 -11.14 -12.89 -0.52
C GLY A 98 -10.66 -12.90 -1.98
N ASP A 99 -10.87 -11.79 -2.69
CA ASP A 99 -10.51 -11.64 -4.10
C ASP A 99 -8.97 -11.68 -4.29
N ARG A 100 -8.42 -12.85 -4.63
CA ARG A 100 -7.04 -12.96 -5.15
C ARG A 100 -7.06 -12.70 -6.66
N ASN A 101 -6.04 -12.00 -7.16
CA ASN A 101 -5.82 -11.80 -8.59
C ASN A 101 -4.68 -12.72 -9.06
N VAL A 102 -5.01 -13.77 -9.81
CA VAL A 102 -4.07 -14.79 -10.32
C VAL A 102 -3.66 -14.44 -11.75
N VAL A 103 -2.36 -14.41 -12.05
CA VAL A 103 -1.86 -14.24 -13.42
C VAL A 103 -1.40 -15.59 -13.97
N ILE A 104 -1.98 -16.05 -15.07
CA ILE A 104 -1.61 -17.30 -15.73
C ILE A 104 -1.00 -16.97 -17.10
N GLU A 105 0.26 -17.31 -17.29
CA GLU A 105 0.97 -17.07 -18.55
C GLU A 105 0.87 -18.31 -19.44
N VAL A 106 0.38 -18.13 -20.67
CA VAL A 106 0.21 -19.21 -21.64
C VAL A 106 0.96 -18.91 -22.94
N ASN A 107 1.58 -19.95 -23.49
CA ASN A 107 2.17 -19.92 -24.81
C ASN A 107 1.11 -20.45 -25.79
N LEU A 108 0.54 -19.58 -26.64
CA LEU A 108 -0.44 -20.03 -27.62
C LEU A 108 0.31 -20.60 -28.83
N PRO A 109 0.10 -21.89 -29.18
CA PRO A 109 0.63 -22.41 -30.43
C PRO A 109 0.08 -21.58 -31.59
N ALA A 110 0.95 -21.24 -32.54
CA ALA A 110 0.66 -20.39 -33.69
C ALA A 110 -0.28 -21.06 -34.71
N TRP A 111 -1.44 -21.56 -34.28
CA TRP A 111 -2.46 -22.10 -35.15
C TRP A 111 -3.28 -20.98 -35.76
N GLY A 112 -2.97 -20.65 -37.02
CA GLY A 112 -3.94 -20.04 -37.92
C GLY A 112 -3.79 -18.56 -38.23
N VAL A 113 -2.70 -17.89 -37.84
CA VAL A 113 -2.28 -16.66 -38.52
C VAL A 113 -1.27 -17.04 -39.61
N SER A 114 -1.73 -17.75 -40.63
CA SER A 114 -0.95 -17.94 -41.86
C SER A 114 -0.99 -16.65 -42.66
N GLY A 115 -0.10 -15.72 -42.31
CA GLY A 115 0.19 -14.52 -43.06
C GLY A 115 1.63 -14.13 -42.79
N GLU A 116 2.51 -14.47 -43.75
CA GLU A 116 3.91 -14.03 -43.90
C GLU A 116 4.64 -13.65 -42.60
N ALA A 117 5.43 -14.60 -42.07
CA ALA A 117 6.37 -14.35 -41.01
C ALA A 117 7.26 -13.14 -41.36
N ALA A 118 7.03 -12.02 -40.66
CA ALA A 118 7.97 -10.92 -40.59
C ALA A 118 9.24 -11.46 -39.91
N VAL A 119 10.14 -12.00 -40.73
CA VAL A 119 11.52 -12.30 -40.33
C VAL A 119 12.12 -10.98 -39.87
N GLY A 120 12.30 -10.83 -38.56
CA GLY A 120 13.02 -9.69 -38.01
C GLY A 120 12.60 -9.19 -36.64
N ARG A 121 11.51 -9.69 -36.03
CA ARG A 121 11.05 -9.24 -34.71
C ARG A 121 11.12 -10.35 -33.66
N ILE A 122 11.81 -10.12 -32.56
CA ILE A 122 11.92 -11.05 -31.43
C ILE A 122 11.58 -10.29 -30.14
N ASP A 123 10.62 -10.80 -29.37
CA ASP A 123 10.36 -10.32 -28.01
C ASP A 123 11.26 -11.10 -27.04
N ILE A 124 11.98 -10.37 -26.21
CA ILE A 124 12.79 -10.92 -25.12
C ILE A 124 12.19 -10.44 -23.82
N SER A 125 11.62 -11.37 -23.07
CA SER A 125 11.05 -11.08 -21.76
C SER A 125 11.66 -11.94 -20.66
N GLY A 126 11.63 -11.42 -19.45
CA GLY A 126 12.22 -12.09 -18.31
C GLY A 126 11.92 -11.42 -16.98
N LEU A 127 12.51 -11.98 -15.92
CA LEU A 127 12.37 -11.61 -14.53
C LEU A 127 13.76 -11.42 -13.92
N LEU A 128 14.00 -10.25 -13.33
CA LEU A 128 15.21 -9.95 -12.58
C LEU A 128 14.96 -10.17 -11.10
N LEU A 129 15.73 -11.08 -10.50
CA LEU A 129 15.66 -11.38 -9.08
C LEU A 129 17.01 -11.15 -8.42
N LYS A 130 17.01 -10.64 -7.19
CA LYS A 130 18.21 -10.66 -6.35
C LYS A 130 18.62 -12.12 -6.13
N LYS A 131 19.90 -12.45 -6.33
CA LYS A 131 20.38 -13.84 -6.24
C LYS A 131 20.05 -14.48 -4.88
N ASN A 132 20.33 -13.77 -3.78
CA ASN A 132 20.25 -14.31 -2.43
C ASN A 132 18.84 -14.26 -1.83
N SER A 133 18.13 -13.13 -1.96
CA SER A 133 16.79 -12.98 -1.35
C SER A 133 15.65 -13.36 -2.28
N GLY A 134 15.86 -13.30 -3.60
CA GLY A 134 14.79 -13.55 -4.58
C GLY A 134 13.79 -12.41 -4.71
N TYR A 135 14.04 -11.26 -4.10
CA TYR A 135 13.21 -10.08 -4.34
C TYR A 135 13.32 -9.63 -5.80
N PRO A 136 12.21 -9.15 -6.38
CA PRO A 136 12.22 -8.57 -7.71
C PRO A 136 13.07 -7.30 -7.73
N LEU A 137 13.83 -7.12 -8.80
CA LEU A 137 14.67 -5.94 -9.01
C LEU A 137 13.99 -4.99 -9.98
N ALA A 138 13.28 -4.00 -9.44
CA ALA A 138 12.61 -2.98 -10.23
C ALA A 138 13.57 -1.88 -10.70
N GLY A 139 13.22 -1.19 -11.78
CA GLY A 139 13.93 -0.05 -12.34
C GLY A 139 15.36 -0.33 -12.81
N MET A 140 15.72 -1.60 -12.97
CA MET A 140 16.98 -2.00 -13.60
C MET A 140 16.86 -1.77 -15.10
N ARG A 141 17.88 -1.16 -15.69
CA ARG A 141 17.95 -1.07 -17.14
C ARG A 141 18.47 -2.40 -17.68
N VAL A 142 17.76 -2.98 -18.63
CA VAL A 142 18.17 -4.20 -19.33
C VAL A 142 18.45 -3.82 -20.77
N ARG A 143 19.65 -4.14 -21.23
CA ARG A 143 20.13 -3.86 -22.59
C ARG A 143 20.47 -5.16 -23.29
N VAL A 144 20.09 -5.24 -24.56
CA VAL A 144 20.39 -6.40 -25.42
C VAL A 144 21.50 -6.02 -26.39
N PHE A 145 22.54 -6.85 -26.44
CA PHE A 145 23.62 -6.76 -27.39
C PHE A 145 23.64 -8.00 -28.27
N LEU A 146 23.67 -7.82 -29.58
CA LEU A 146 23.71 -8.90 -30.55
C LEU A 146 25.14 -9.46 -30.69
N VAL A 147 25.27 -10.78 -30.78
CA VAL A 147 26.56 -11.45 -30.95
C VAL A 147 26.60 -12.35 -32.18
N GLY A 148 27.72 -12.30 -32.92
CA GLY A 148 27.94 -13.10 -34.12
C GLY A 148 28.34 -14.56 -33.84
N THR A 149 28.78 -14.87 -32.63
CA THR A 149 29.16 -16.23 -32.18
C THR A 149 28.55 -16.53 -30.81
N LEU A 150 28.29 -17.81 -30.54
CA LEU A 150 27.74 -18.29 -29.26
C LEU A 150 28.84 -18.84 -28.33
N ASP A 151 30.11 -18.53 -28.61
CA ASP A 151 31.22 -19.01 -27.79
C ASP A 151 31.25 -18.25 -26.46
N GLU A 152 31.38 -18.98 -25.34
CA GLU A 152 31.41 -18.41 -23.97
C GLU A 152 32.55 -17.39 -23.74
N GLY A 153 33.51 -17.29 -24.66
CA GLY A 153 34.59 -16.31 -24.65
C GLY A 153 34.35 -15.04 -25.47
N ALA A 154 33.17 -14.87 -26.07
CA ALA A 154 32.83 -13.64 -26.78
C ALA A 154 32.68 -12.48 -25.78
N THR A 155 33.77 -11.72 -25.57
CA THR A 155 33.73 -10.49 -24.77
C THR A 155 33.06 -9.39 -25.56
N ILE A 156 31.88 -8.97 -25.12
CA ILE A 156 31.28 -7.71 -25.53
C ILE A 156 31.93 -6.62 -24.68
N GLU A 157 32.50 -5.60 -25.31
CA GLU A 157 32.88 -4.38 -24.60
C GLU A 157 31.68 -3.43 -24.61
N PRO A 158 30.93 -3.31 -23.48
CA PRO A 158 29.65 -2.60 -23.46
C PRO A 158 29.77 -1.10 -23.79
N ASP A 159 30.97 -0.53 -23.67
CA ASP A 159 31.24 0.90 -23.89
C ASP A 159 31.36 1.29 -25.37
N HIS A 160 31.51 0.32 -26.27
CA HIS A 160 31.76 0.61 -27.70
C HIS A 160 30.56 0.30 -28.61
N ASP A 161 29.68 -0.60 -28.21
CA ASP A 161 28.52 -1.00 -29.01
C ASP A 161 27.25 -0.31 -28.53
N SER A 162 26.42 0.16 -29.47
CA SER A 162 25.08 0.65 -29.13
C SER A 162 24.15 -0.54 -28.87
N PRO A 163 23.33 -0.54 -27.80
CA PRO A 163 22.42 -1.63 -27.52
C PRO A 163 21.38 -1.73 -28.64
N SER A 164 21.04 -2.96 -29.04
CA SER A 164 20.04 -3.23 -30.08
C SER A 164 18.61 -3.09 -29.57
N ALA A 165 18.40 -3.28 -28.27
CA ALA A 165 17.18 -2.94 -27.56
C ALA A 165 17.50 -2.59 -26.11
N GLU A 166 16.67 -1.74 -25.50
CA GLU A 166 16.76 -1.44 -24.08
C GLU A 166 15.37 -1.26 -23.46
N GLY A 167 15.30 -1.51 -22.16
CA GLY A 167 14.07 -1.41 -21.38
C GLY A 167 14.38 -1.36 -19.90
N ILE A 168 13.34 -1.16 -19.11
CA ILE A 168 13.45 -1.01 -17.65
C ILE A 168 12.55 -2.07 -17.01
N SER A 169 13.07 -2.77 -16.01
CA SER A 169 12.26 -3.73 -15.25
C SER A 169 11.17 -3.03 -14.43
N GLY A 170 9.97 -3.60 -14.45
CA GLY A 170 8.82 -3.13 -13.66
C GLY A 170 8.94 -3.46 -12.17
N THR A 171 7.91 -3.14 -11.40
CA THR A 171 7.85 -3.39 -9.94
C THR A 171 7.91 -4.86 -9.56
N SER A 172 7.51 -5.75 -10.48
CA SER A 172 7.64 -7.21 -10.34
C SER A 172 9.01 -7.73 -10.76
N GLY A 173 9.96 -6.87 -11.13
CA GLY A 173 11.25 -7.24 -11.71
C GLY A 173 11.16 -7.74 -13.15
N ARG A 174 9.96 -7.77 -13.73
CA ARG A 174 9.76 -8.21 -15.11
C ARG A 174 10.20 -7.15 -16.12
N PHE A 175 10.81 -7.58 -17.21
CA PHE A 175 11.18 -6.75 -18.35
C PHE A 175 10.70 -7.40 -19.64
N SER A 176 10.45 -6.58 -20.67
CA SER A 176 10.21 -7.02 -22.05
C SER A 176 10.94 -6.05 -22.98
N LEU A 177 11.60 -6.60 -23.99
CA LEU A 177 12.47 -5.92 -24.92
C LEU A 177 12.12 -6.39 -26.32
N LEU A 178 12.04 -5.46 -27.24
CA LEU A 178 11.74 -5.76 -28.62
C LEU A 178 12.98 -5.59 -29.48
N LEU A 179 13.47 -6.70 -30.03
CA LEU A 179 14.48 -6.69 -31.08
C LEU A 179 13.80 -6.64 -32.43
N ASP A 180 14.16 -5.63 -33.22
CA ASP A 180 13.73 -5.47 -34.61
C ASP A 180 14.95 -5.39 -35.54
N GLY A 181 14.78 -5.74 -36.81
CA GLY A 181 15.78 -5.51 -37.85
C GLY A 181 17.02 -6.42 -37.80
N LEU A 182 16.86 -7.65 -37.34
CA LEU A 182 17.97 -8.61 -37.18
C LEU A 182 18.62 -9.00 -38.52
N GLU A 183 19.94 -8.83 -38.60
CA GLU A 183 20.73 -9.34 -39.72
C GLU A 183 20.90 -10.86 -39.65
N SER A 184 20.99 -11.52 -40.82
CA SER A 184 21.18 -12.98 -40.90
C SER A 184 22.52 -13.48 -40.35
N SER A 185 23.47 -12.56 -40.12
CA SER A 185 24.80 -12.83 -39.55
C SER A 185 24.78 -13.04 -38.03
N VAL A 186 23.72 -12.58 -37.35
CA VAL A 186 23.61 -12.61 -35.89
C VAL A 186 23.14 -13.99 -35.43
N LYS A 187 23.87 -14.58 -34.48
CA LYS A 187 23.58 -15.92 -33.97
C LYS A 187 22.96 -15.91 -32.58
N GLY A 188 23.24 -14.88 -31.80
CA GLY A 188 22.78 -14.79 -30.42
C GLY A 188 22.68 -13.37 -29.90
N PHE A 189 22.38 -13.28 -28.61
CA PHE A 189 22.35 -12.03 -27.88
C PHE A 189 22.83 -12.22 -26.43
N VAL A 190 23.28 -11.14 -25.82
CA VAL A 190 23.63 -11.07 -24.40
C VAL A 190 22.79 -9.98 -23.75
N LEU A 191 22.40 -10.21 -22.50
CA LEU A 191 21.73 -9.22 -21.67
C LEU A 191 22.71 -8.58 -20.70
N VAL A 192 22.77 -7.26 -20.72
CA VAL A 192 23.50 -6.45 -19.75
C VAL A 192 22.48 -5.75 -18.87
N CYS A 193 22.58 -5.96 -17.56
CA CYS A 193 21.73 -5.32 -16.56
C CYS A 193 22.53 -4.21 -15.87
N GLU A 194 22.01 -2.99 -15.93
CA GLU A 194 22.57 -1.80 -15.30
C GLU A 194 21.64 -1.30 -14.19
N ASP A 195 22.24 -0.71 -13.15
CA ASP A 195 21.47 0.03 -12.16
C ASP A 195 21.02 1.42 -12.69
N ALA A 196 20.33 2.19 -11.85
CA ALA A 196 19.85 3.53 -12.22
C ALA A 196 20.98 4.54 -12.51
N SER A 197 22.21 4.28 -12.07
CA SER A 197 23.39 5.11 -12.36
C SER A 197 24.06 4.75 -13.69
N GLY A 198 23.64 3.65 -14.32
CA GLY A 198 24.26 3.09 -15.52
C GLY A 198 25.43 2.15 -15.22
N SER A 199 25.67 1.80 -13.96
CA SER A 199 26.72 0.84 -13.60
C SER A 199 26.26 -0.57 -13.98
N VAL A 200 27.11 -1.31 -14.71
CA VAL A 200 26.85 -2.70 -15.06
C VAL A 200 26.90 -3.58 -13.82
N ILE A 201 25.79 -4.25 -13.51
CA ILE A 201 25.65 -5.15 -12.37
C ILE A 201 25.83 -6.61 -12.80
N PHE A 202 25.36 -6.96 -14.01
CA PHE A 202 25.35 -8.32 -14.49
C PHE A 202 25.38 -8.38 -16.02
N THR A 203 26.12 -9.36 -16.54
CA THR A 203 26.14 -9.72 -17.97
C THR A 203 25.81 -11.20 -18.08
N SER A 204 24.80 -11.53 -18.89
CA SER A 204 24.39 -12.92 -19.11
C SER A 204 25.41 -13.67 -19.96
N ILE A 205 25.29 -15.00 -19.99
CA ILE A 205 25.86 -15.79 -21.09
C ILE A 205 25.13 -15.46 -22.41
N PRO A 206 25.74 -15.73 -23.58
CA PRO A 206 25.05 -15.64 -24.86
C PRO A 206 23.85 -16.59 -24.96
N TYR A 207 22.71 -16.06 -25.41
CA TYR A 207 21.50 -16.80 -25.75
C TYR A 207 21.36 -16.92 -27.27
N SER A 208 20.85 -18.05 -27.76
CA SER A 208 20.62 -18.24 -29.20
C SER A 208 19.37 -17.51 -29.68
N LEU A 209 19.46 -16.77 -30.78
CA LEU A 209 18.28 -16.15 -31.42
C LEU A 209 17.40 -17.19 -32.12
N SER A 210 17.95 -18.33 -32.52
CA SER A 210 17.16 -19.40 -33.17
C SER A 210 16.26 -20.14 -32.19
N LYS A 211 16.53 -20.01 -30.89
CA LYS A 211 15.78 -20.64 -29.81
C LYS A 211 15.94 -19.78 -28.55
N PRO A 212 15.30 -18.60 -28.51
CA PRO A 212 15.37 -17.76 -27.34
C PRO A 212 14.76 -18.51 -26.14
N PRO A 213 15.33 -18.38 -24.94
CA PRO A 213 14.77 -18.98 -23.75
C PRO A 213 13.37 -18.42 -23.46
N GLU A 214 12.40 -19.31 -23.33
CA GLU A 214 11.05 -18.99 -22.87
C GLU A 214 11.13 -18.73 -21.35
N ASN A 215 10.93 -17.48 -20.93
CA ASN A 215 10.99 -17.02 -19.52
C ASN A 215 12.40 -16.96 -18.90
N LEU A 216 13.15 -15.93 -19.26
CA LEU A 216 14.45 -15.66 -18.65
C LEU A 216 14.30 -15.28 -17.18
N ILE A 217 14.93 -16.03 -16.27
CA ILE A 217 15.08 -15.62 -14.87
C ILE A 217 16.54 -15.32 -14.62
N LEU A 218 16.86 -14.05 -14.39
CA LEU A 218 18.23 -13.60 -14.11
C LEU A 218 18.40 -13.35 -12.61
N HIS A 219 19.36 -14.04 -12.01
CA HIS A 219 19.72 -13.88 -10.61
C HIS A 219 20.94 -12.97 -10.45
N LEU A 220 20.71 -11.70 -10.10
CA LEU A 220 21.76 -10.69 -10.07
C LEU A 220 22.51 -10.73 -8.73
N PRO A 221 23.85 -10.78 -8.74
CA PRO A 221 24.67 -10.79 -7.53
C PRO A 221 24.90 -9.36 -7.01
N ILE A 222 23.83 -8.70 -6.54
CA ILE A 222 23.95 -7.36 -5.94
C ILE A 222 24.60 -7.51 -4.57
N VAL A 223 25.73 -6.82 -4.38
CA VAL A 223 26.40 -6.73 -3.07
C VAL A 223 25.63 -5.73 -2.21
N GLU A 224 25.30 -6.14 -1.00
CA GLU A 224 24.55 -5.32 -0.06
C GLU A 224 25.54 -4.62 0.88
N PRO A 225 25.53 -3.28 0.94
CA PRO A 225 26.34 -2.58 1.92
C PRO A 225 25.75 -2.78 3.31
N SER A 226 26.60 -2.69 4.35
CA SER A 226 26.12 -2.50 5.71
C SER A 226 25.34 -1.19 5.78
N ILE A 227 24.12 -1.23 6.30
CA ILE A 227 23.27 -0.03 6.39
C ILE A 227 23.67 0.77 7.63
N ASP A 228 24.07 2.02 7.44
CA ASP A 228 24.42 2.90 8.54
C ASP A 228 23.19 3.49 9.23
N LEU A 229 23.39 4.00 10.45
CA LEU A 229 22.34 4.62 11.25
C LEU A 229 21.71 5.83 10.53
N ALA A 230 22.51 6.60 9.78
CA ALA A 230 22.02 7.76 9.04
C ALA A 230 20.98 7.36 7.99
N SER A 231 21.21 6.27 7.27
CA SER A 231 20.29 5.74 6.27
C SER A 231 18.97 5.29 6.91
N TRP A 232 19.01 4.63 8.07
CA TRP A 232 17.80 4.29 8.84
C TRP A 232 17.04 5.51 9.34
N GLN A 233 17.74 6.55 9.81
CA GLN A 233 17.11 7.81 10.23
C GLN A 233 16.42 8.52 9.07
N VAL A 234 17.02 8.52 7.88
CA VAL A 234 16.40 9.06 6.66
C VAL A 234 15.13 8.28 6.31
N LEU A 235 15.19 6.95 6.36
CA LEU A 235 14.03 6.09 6.09
C LEU A 235 12.90 6.32 7.12
N ALA A 236 13.21 6.32 8.42
CA ALA A 236 12.23 6.52 9.48
C ALA A 236 11.56 7.91 9.40
N LYS A 237 12.33 8.96 9.09
CA LYS A 237 11.78 10.30 8.85
C LYS A 237 10.77 10.29 7.70
N ARG A 238 11.02 9.52 6.64
CA ARG A 238 10.09 9.38 5.51
C ARG A 238 8.86 8.60 5.88
N MET A 239 9.03 7.47 6.55
CA MET A 239 7.91 6.69 7.07
C MET A 239 6.97 7.55 7.91
N ALA A 240 7.51 8.44 8.74
CA ALA A 240 6.70 9.41 9.49
C ALA A 240 5.98 10.43 8.59
N GLN A 241 6.64 10.94 7.53
CA GLN A 241 6.05 11.89 6.58
C GLN A 241 4.97 11.26 5.68
N THR A 242 5.19 10.03 5.23
CA THR A 242 4.31 9.28 4.31
C THR A 242 3.29 8.41 5.04
N ARG A 243 3.44 8.25 6.35
CA ARG A 243 2.66 7.35 7.22
C ARG A 243 2.71 5.89 6.79
N ILE A 244 3.84 5.48 6.21
CA ILE A 244 4.13 4.06 6.03
C ILE A 244 4.48 3.50 7.40
N VAL A 245 3.55 2.75 7.99
CA VAL A 245 3.73 2.12 9.31
C VAL A 245 3.72 0.60 9.24
N GLN A 246 3.44 0.00 8.08
CA GLN A 246 3.36 -1.45 7.91
C GLN A 246 4.57 -2.00 7.17
N LEU A 247 5.03 -3.18 7.59
CA LEU A 247 6.25 -3.80 7.08
C LEU A 247 6.18 -4.10 5.57
N HIS A 248 5.13 -4.76 5.09
CA HIS A 248 5.00 -5.08 3.66
C HIS A 248 4.97 -3.83 2.76
N GLU A 249 4.36 -2.73 3.22
CA GLU A 249 4.29 -1.49 2.45
C GLU A 249 5.67 -0.84 2.39
N LEU A 250 6.41 -0.83 3.50
CA LEU A 250 7.80 -0.38 3.51
C LEU A 250 8.67 -1.21 2.55
N VAL A 251 8.57 -2.54 2.61
CA VAL A 251 9.34 -3.44 1.74
C VAL A 251 8.97 -3.25 0.28
N ARG A 252 7.69 -3.05 -0.05
CA ARG A 252 7.25 -2.71 -1.40
C ARG A 252 7.90 -1.42 -1.90
N GLN A 253 7.96 -0.38 -1.06
CA GLN A 253 8.58 0.89 -1.41
C GLN A 253 10.10 0.78 -1.56
N LEU A 254 10.77 -0.04 -0.74
CA LEU A 254 12.20 -0.31 -0.86
C LEU A 254 12.54 -1.13 -2.12
N CYS A 255 11.69 -2.07 -2.51
CA CYS A 255 11.87 -2.90 -3.71
C CYS A 255 11.48 -2.18 -5.01
N THR A 256 10.74 -1.07 -4.96
CA THR A 256 10.27 -0.37 -6.15
C THR A 256 11.19 0.77 -6.55
N VAL A 257 11.56 0.79 -7.83
CA VAL A 257 12.36 1.84 -8.45
C VAL A 257 11.56 2.38 -9.62
N GLY A 258 11.13 3.63 -9.52
CA GLY A 258 10.38 4.28 -10.57
C GLY A 258 10.73 5.76 -10.63
N PRO A 259 11.07 6.31 -11.81
CA PRO A 259 11.21 7.75 -11.98
C PRO A 259 9.86 8.41 -11.65
N GLY A 260 9.82 9.13 -10.53
CA GLY A 260 8.74 10.04 -10.19
C GLY A 260 7.71 9.57 -9.17
N ASN A 261 7.90 8.48 -8.41
CA ASN A 261 6.81 8.04 -7.52
C ASN A 261 7.17 7.38 -6.18
N THR A 262 8.44 7.39 -5.75
CA THR A 262 8.77 6.94 -4.39
C THR A 262 9.54 8.02 -3.63
N ASP A 263 9.05 8.35 -2.43
CA ASP A 263 9.68 9.28 -1.50
C ASP A 263 11.07 8.79 -0.99
N ILE A 264 11.52 7.60 -1.45
CA ILE A 264 12.75 6.91 -1.04
C ILE A 264 13.78 6.83 -2.19
N SER A 265 13.55 7.52 -3.32
CA SER A 265 14.33 7.38 -4.56
C SER A 265 15.79 7.87 -4.54
N ASP A 266 16.17 8.69 -3.56
CA ASP A 266 17.55 9.11 -3.30
C ASP A 266 18.40 8.05 -2.58
N LEU A 267 17.78 7.01 -2.00
CA LEU A 267 18.55 5.85 -1.54
C LEU A 267 18.93 5.01 -2.77
N SER A 268 20.21 4.69 -2.88
CA SER A 268 20.69 3.81 -3.93
C SER A 268 20.04 2.42 -3.82
N MET A 269 20.00 1.69 -4.93
CA MET A 269 19.33 0.39 -4.96
C MET A 269 19.94 -0.62 -3.99
N ASP A 270 21.26 -0.66 -3.90
CA ASP A 270 22.02 -1.51 -2.99
C ASP A 270 21.69 -1.21 -1.52
N ILE A 271 21.62 0.06 -1.12
CA ILE A 271 21.20 0.45 0.24
C ILE A 271 19.77 -0.03 0.52
N ARG A 272 18.83 0.20 -0.41
CA ARG A 272 17.43 -0.23 -0.22
C ARG A 272 17.30 -1.74 -0.11
N LEU A 273 17.99 -2.48 -0.96
CA LEU A 273 17.97 -3.94 -0.92
C LEU A 273 18.68 -4.51 0.31
N GLY A 274 19.71 -3.84 0.83
CA GLY A 274 20.33 -4.19 2.12
C GLY A 274 19.38 -3.92 3.28
N MET A 275 18.62 -2.81 3.26
CA MET A 275 17.58 -2.54 4.25
C MET A 275 16.50 -3.65 4.26
N VAL A 276 16.06 -4.11 3.09
CA VAL A 276 15.08 -5.21 3.02
C VAL A 276 15.64 -6.49 3.64
N SER A 277 16.90 -6.84 3.36
CA SER A 277 17.52 -8.02 3.98
C SER A 277 17.66 -7.88 5.50
N GLU A 278 18.06 -6.71 6.01
CA GLU A 278 18.14 -6.46 7.45
C GLU A 278 16.78 -6.54 8.14
N LEU A 279 15.71 -6.01 7.50
CA LEU A 279 14.34 -6.15 7.99
C LEU A 279 13.89 -7.62 7.98
N GLU A 280 14.32 -8.40 7.00
CA GLU A 280 13.99 -9.83 6.89
C GLU A 280 14.71 -10.66 7.94
N HIS A 281 15.99 -10.39 8.17
CA HIS A 281 16.74 -11.00 9.27
C HIS A 281 16.16 -10.62 10.63
N ALA A 282 15.77 -9.36 10.82
CA ALA A 282 15.08 -8.90 12.02
C ALA A 282 13.72 -9.60 12.21
N PHE A 283 12.99 -9.84 11.13
CA PHE A 283 11.72 -10.58 11.19
C PHE A 283 11.95 -12.06 11.53
N LEU A 284 12.87 -12.74 10.86
CA LEU A 284 13.09 -14.18 11.02
C LEU A 284 13.85 -14.55 12.31
N ASP A 285 14.64 -13.63 12.86
CA ASP A 285 15.42 -13.83 14.09
C ASP A 285 15.38 -12.55 14.97
N PRO A 286 14.25 -12.29 15.65
CA PRO A 286 13.99 -11.03 16.37
C PRO A 286 15.00 -10.70 17.45
N ASP A 287 15.53 -11.71 18.12
CA ASP A 287 16.51 -11.54 19.20
C ASP A 287 17.95 -11.64 18.69
N GLY A 288 18.15 -11.93 17.40
CA GLY A 288 19.47 -12.18 16.83
C GLY A 288 20.15 -13.45 17.38
N ILE A 289 19.39 -14.37 17.97
CA ILE A 289 19.92 -15.57 18.60
C ILE A 289 20.47 -16.51 17.53
N LEU A 290 19.71 -16.78 16.47
CA LEU A 290 20.11 -17.73 15.43
C LEU A 290 21.34 -17.21 14.66
N ARG A 291 21.32 -15.92 14.30
CA ARG A 291 22.38 -15.26 13.51
C ARG A 291 23.72 -15.13 14.25
N SER A 292 23.70 -15.30 15.58
CA SER A 292 24.93 -15.36 16.38
C SER A 292 25.72 -16.66 16.19
N TYR A 293 25.08 -17.73 15.70
CA TYR A 293 25.71 -19.04 15.45
C TYR A 293 25.89 -19.33 13.96
N ILE A 294 24.86 -19.07 13.15
CA ILE A 294 24.82 -19.37 11.71
C ILE A 294 24.22 -18.18 11.01
N ALA A 295 24.77 -17.77 9.86
CA ALA A 295 24.26 -16.63 9.11
C ALA A 295 22.73 -16.69 8.93
N ALA A 296 22.06 -15.56 9.20
CA ALA A 296 20.62 -15.44 9.11
C ALA A 296 20.16 -15.85 7.71
N PRO A 297 19.11 -16.67 7.61
CA PRO A 297 18.59 -17.12 6.34
C PRO A 297 17.64 -16.07 5.76
N THR A 298 17.34 -16.18 4.47
CA THR A 298 16.23 -15.48 3.82
C THR A 298 15.03 -16.42 3.68
N PHE A 299 13.82 -15.89 3.54
CA PHE A 299 12.61 -16.59 3.14
C PHE A 299 12.91 -17.48 1.93
N LYS A 300 13.48 -16.91 0.85
CA LYS A 300 13.85 -17.71 -0.33
C LYS A 300 14.80 -18.86 0.01
N GLY A 301 15.78 -18.61 0.88
CA GLY A 301 16.73 -19.61 1.35
C GLY A 301 16.04 -20.78 2.06
N LEU A 302 14.89 -20.55 2.70
CA LEU A 302 14.15 -21.55 3.49
C LEU A 302 12.80 -21.98 2.90
N ASN A 303 12.39 -21.42 1.77
CA ASN A 303 11.10 -21.73 1.12
C ASN A 303 11.00 -23.19 0.63
N SER A 304 12.10 -23.95 0.62
CA SER A 304 12.04 -25.39 0.35
C SER A 304 12.16 -26.20 1.66
N PRO A 305 11.34 -27.24 1.85
CA PRO A 305 11.45 -28.12 3.02
C PRO A 305 12.85 -28.74 3.18
N ALA A 306 13.56 -29.00 2.06
CA ALA A 306 14.92 -29.51 2.08
C ALA A 306 15.91 -28.48 2.65
N SER A 307 15.83 -27.23 2.21
CA SER A 307 16.68 -26.15 2.72
C SER A 307 16.41 -25.84 4.19
N LEU A 308 15.14 -25.80 4.59
CA LEU A 308 14.76 -25.60 5.99
C LEU A 308 15.30 -26.72 6.87
N ASN A 309 15.11 -27.98 6.47
CA ASN A 309 15.66 -29.12 7.19
C ASN A 309 17.19 -29.06 7.28
N GLN A 310 17.88 -28.68 6.20
CA GLN A 310 19.33 -28.51 6.21
C GLN A 310 19.77 -27.39 7.16
N TYR A 311 19.03 -26.28 7.22
CA TYR A 311 19.29 -25.18 8.15
C TYR A 311 19.09 -25.63 9.61
N VAL A 312 17.96 -26.28 9.93
CA VAL A 312 17.66 -26.86 11.25
C VAL A 312 18.71 -27.87 11.69
N VAL A 313 19.19 -28.72 10.77
CA VAL A 313 20.24 -29.72 11.07
C VAL A 313 21.54 -29.06 11.51
N GLN A 314 21.90 -27.89 10.97
CA GLN A 314 23.10 -27.18 11.39
C GLN A 314 22.99 -26.64 12.82
N PHE A 315 21.78 -26.44 13.35
CA PHE A 315 21.56 -26.03 14.75
C PHE A 315 21.60 -27.16 15.77
N LYS A 316 21.68 -28.44 15.34
CA LYS A 316 21.75 -29.59 16.26
C LYS A 316 22.80 -29.44 17.39
N PRO A 317 24.02 -28.92 17.14
CA PRO A 317 25.01 -28.72 18.21
C PRO A 317 24.63 -27.63 19.23
N TYR A 318 23.72 -26.71 18.87
CA TYR A 318 23.38 -25.53 19.66
C TYR A 318 22.00 -25.62 20.32
N LEU A 319 21.24 -26.70 20.14
CA LEU A 319 19.91 -26.86 20.73
C LEU A 319 19.89 -26.86 22.27
N GLY A 320 21.04 -27.06 22.92
CA GLY A 320 21.20 -26.93 24.37
C GLY A 320 21.45 -25.50 24.86
N GLU A 321 21.75 -24.57 23.97
CA GLU A 321 22.00 -23.16 24.31
C GLU A 321 20.67 -22.43 24.63
N PRO A 322 20.65 -21.50 25.60
CA PRO A 322 19.44 -20.79 25.98
C PRO A 322 18.80 -20.05 24.79
N GLY A 323 17.51 -20.28 24.57
CA GLY A 323 16.72 -19.56 23.57
C GLY A 323 16.84 -20.06 22.12
N VAL A 324 17.89 -20.81 21.75
CA VAL A 324 18.08 -21.29 20.36
C VAL A 324 16.90 -22.12 19.87
N LYS A 325 16.41 -23.06 20.68
CA LYS A 325 15.24 -23.88 20.32
C LYS A 325 14.00 -23.01 20.09
N ASN A 326 13.72 -22.07 20.98
CA ASN A 326 12.55 -21.19 20.88
C ASN A 326 12.64 -20.29 19.64
N ALA A 327 13.82 -19.73 19.36
CA ALA A 327 14.05 -18.90 18.18
C ALA A 327 13.88 -19.72 16.88
N LEU A 328 14.30 -20.99 16.87
CA LEU A 328 14.11 -21.88 15.72
C LEU A 328 12.63 -22.24 15.52
N ASP A 329 11.91 -22.54 16.62
CA ASP A 329 10.47 -22.81 16.60
C ASP A 329 9.69 -21.58 16.09
N GLU A 330 10.08 -20.36 16.51
CA GLU A 330 9.50 -19.11 16.02
C GLU A 330 9.77 -18.87 14.54
N LEU A 331 11.01 -19.09 14.08
CA LEU A 331 11.38 -19.00 12.67
C LEU A 331 10.54 -19.95 11.81
N ILE A 332 10.37 -21.21 12.24
CA ILE A 332 9.55 -22.20 11.54
C ILE A 332 8.10 -21.73 11.49
N SER A 333 7.54 -21.26 12.61
CA SER A 333 6.18 -20.74 12.67
C SER A 333 5.95 -19.54 11.73
N LYS A 334 6.94 -18.64 11.61
CA LYS A 334 6.91 -17.51 10.68
C LYS A 334 6.93 -17.99 9.22
N LEU A 335 7.75 -18.98 8.88
CA LEU A 335 7.84 -19.55 7.53
C LEU A 335 6.59 -20.35 7.12
N ASP A 336 5.93 -21.01 8.07
CA ASP A 336 4.65 -21.67 7.83
C ASP A 336 3.52 -20.66 7.55
N THR A 337 3.67 -19.43 8.05
CA THR A 337 2.66 -18.38 7.95
C THR A 337 2.87 -17.46 6.75
N PHE A 338 4.13 -17.13 6.44
CA PHE A 338 4.50 -16.13 5.44
C PHE A 338 5.54 -16.67 4.46
N SER A 339 5.37 -16.36 3.18
CA SER A 339 6.33 -16.73 2.12
C SER A 339 7.36 -15.63 1.83
N SER A 340 7.11 -14.40 2.28
CA SER A 340 7.99 -13.24 2.15
C SER A 340 7.55 -12.10 3.08
N LEU A 341 8.39 -11.07 3.24
CA LEU A 341 8.01 -9.84 3.95
C LEU A 341 6.88 -9.03 3.28
N LEU A 342 6.65 -9.22 1.98
CA LEU A 342 5.50 -8.62 1.29
C LEU A 342 4.16 -9.19 1.81
N GLU A 343 4.25 -10.34 2.49
CA GLU A 343 3.29 -11.06 3.32
C GLU A 343 2.76 -10.32 4.55
N VAL A 344 3.63 -9.49 5.13
CA VAL A 344 3.60 -9.15 6.55
C VAL A 344 2.98 -7.78 6.76
N ASP A 345 1.75 -7.75 7.25
CA ASP A 345 0.97 -6.54 7.54
C ASP A 345 1.21 -5.94 8.94
N TRP A 346 2.25 -6.42 9.62
CA TRP A 346 2.63 -5.97 10.95
C TRP A 346 2.95 -4.49 10.96
N VAL A 347 2.42 -3.80 11.98
CA VAL A 347 2.81 -2.42 12.29
C VAL A 347 4.23 -2.42 12.83
N MET A 348 5.02 -1.46 12.36
CA MET A 348 6.40 -1.24 12.77
C MET A 348 6.50 -0.11 13.79
N ASP A 349 7.49 -0.18 14.66
CA ASP A 349 7.93 0.95 15.47
C ASP A 349 8.93 1.82 14.70
N VAL A 350 8.45 2.96 14.22
CA VAL A 350 9.23 3.93 13.44
C VAL A 350 10.32 4.60 14.29
N ASP A 351 10.10 4.77 15.59
CA ASP A 351 11.09 5.38 16.49
C ASP A 351 12.24 4.40 16.76
N ALA A 352 11.95 3.12 16.98
CA ALA A 352 12.98 2.09 17.06
C ALA A 352 13.79 1.98 15.75
N LEU A 353 13.11 2.07 14.60
CA LEU A 353 13.79 2.07 13.30
C LEU A 353 14.72 3.27 13.14
N LYS A 354 14.30 4.45 13.62
CA LYS A 354 15.10 5.68 13.62
C LYS A 354 16.36 5.55 14.48
N GLU A 355 16.33 4.73 15.52
CA GLU A 355 17.46 4.40 16.38
C GLU A 355 18.36 3.30 15.77
N GLY A 356 17.97 2.73 14.63
CA GLY A 356 18.69 1.64 13.96
C GLY A 356 18.41 0.25 14.56
N ASP A 357 17.47 0.15 15.50
CA ASP A 357 17.05 -1.13 16.08
C ASP A 357 15.96 -1.77 15.22
N THR A 358 16.39 -2.42 14.13
CA THR A 358 15.50 -3.10 13.17
C THR A 358 14.73 -4.26 13.82
N ASN A 359 15.36 -4.96 14.76
CA ASN A 359 14.77 -6.06 15.51
C ASN A 359 13.54 -5.59 16.29
N LEU A 360 13.70 -4.54 17.11
CA LEU A 360 12.60 -3.94 17.86
C LEU A 360 11.58 -3.30 16.91
N ALA A 361 12.04 -2.59 15.88
CA ALA A 361 11.17 -1.93 14.90
C ALA A 361 10.16 -2.90 14.25
N VAL A 362 10.63 -4.08 13.86
CA VAL A 362 9.81 -5.09 13.17
C VAL A 362 8.95 -5.90 14.14
N ASN A 363 9.44 -6.20 15.34
CA ASN A 363 8.81 -7.19 16.23
C ASN A 363 8.14 -6.61 17.48
N LYS A 364 8.22 -5.30 17.75
CA LYS A 364 7.61 -4.70 18.97
C LYS A 364 6.15 -5.08 19.17
N PHE A 365 5.40 -5.21 18.08
CA PHE A 365 3.98 -5.52 18.10
C PHE A 365 3.65 -6.95 17.64
N SER A 366 4.65 -7.84 17.48
CA SER A 366 4.47 -9.20 16.95
C SER A 366 3.48 -10.03 17.77
N SER A 367 3.48 -9.86 19.10
CA SER A 367 2.58 -10.56 20.03
C SER A 367 1.10 -10.32 19.74
N MET A 368 0.75 -9.16 19.16
CA MET A 368 -0.63 -8.83 18.79
C MET A 368 -1.12 -9.67 17.60
N TYR A 369 -0.19 -10.08 16.73
CA TYR A 369 -0.50 -10.85 15.53
C TYR A 369 -0.42 -12.35 15.79
N THR A 370 0.42 -12.80 16.74
CA THR A 370 0.52 -14.22 17.10
C THR A 370 -0.58 -14.68 18.05
N ALA A 371 -1.10 -13.79 18.90
CA ALA A 371 -2.20 -14.10 19.80
C ALA A 371 -3.49 -14.51 19.07
N THR A 372 -3.70 -14.04 17.84
CA THR A 372 -4.89 -14.38 17.04
C THR A 372 -4.83 -15.78 16.41
N PHE A 373 -3.66 -16.43 16.39
CA PHE A 373 -3.47 -17.77 15.82
C PHE A 373 -3.34 -18.86 16.90
N ALA A 374 -3.15 -18.48 18.17
CA ALA A 374 -2.91 -19.41 19.28
C ALA A 374 -4.18 -19.75 20.08
N ASP A 375 -5.36 -19.70 19.45
CA ASP A 375 -6.66 -19.99 20.10
C ASP A 375 -6.85 -21.46 20.53
N ASP A 376 -5.77 -22.26 20.57
CA ASP A 376 -5.79 -23.64 21.08
C ASP A 376 -4.69 -23.97 22.11
N LEU A 377 -3.97 -22.97 22.67
CA LEU A 377 -3.07 -23.21 23.80
C LEU A 377 -3.32 -22.24 24.95
N SER A 378 -4.02 -22.79 25.94
CA SER A 378 -4.35 -22.36 27.30
C SER A 378 -3.24 -21.71 28.16
N MET A 379 -2.55 -20.69 27.67
CA MET A 379 -1.78 -19.77 28.52
C MET A 379 -2.52 -18.43 28.60
N GLY A 380 -3.10 -18.17 29.77
CA GLY A 380 -3.95 -17.03 30.10
C GLY A 380 -3.27 -15.66 30.07
N PHE A 381 -2.73 -15.28 28.91
CA PHE A 381 -2.58 -13.88 28.55
C PHE A 381 -3.97 -13.37 28.19
N GLU A 382 -4.69 -12.81 29.16
CA GLU A 382 -5.78 -11.91 28.82
C GLU A 382 -5.15 -10.71 28.08
N PRO A 383 -5.43 -10.52 26.78
CA PRO A 383 -4.95 -9.34 26.08
C PRO A 383 -5.44 -8.13 26.87
N ASN A 384 -4.52 -7.23 27.26
CA ASN A 384 -4.88 -6.05 28.02
C ASN A 384 -6.02 -5.32 27.27
N PRO A 385 -7.26 -5.30 27.81
CA PRO A 385 -8.40 -4.77 27.08
C PRO A 385 -8.26 -3.27 26.81
N ASP A 386 -7.36 -2.58 27.52
CA ASP A 386 -7.06 -1.17 27.36
C ASP A 386 -6.04 -0.88 26.24
N PHE A 387 -5.37 -1.91 25.68
CA PHE A 387 -4.34 -1.73 24.64
C PHE A 387 -4.86 -2.19 23.26
N GLN A 388 -5.80 -1.43 22.70
CA GLN A 388 -6.13 -1.55 21.27
C GLN A 388 -5.13 -0.73 20.47
N LEU A 389 -4.24 -1.41 19.74
CA LEU A 389 -3.42 -0.75 18.71
C LEU A 389 -4.37 -0.28 17.61
N LEU A 390 -4.75 0.99 17.66
CA LEU A 390 -5.59 1.58 16.63
C LEU A 390 -4.73 1.75 15.36
N VAL A 391 -4.70 0.74 14.51
CA VAL A 391 -4.00 0.80 13.22
C VAL A 391 -4.70 1.84 12.36
N PRO A 392 -3.98 2.77 11.70
CA PRO A 392 -4.59 3.69 10.75
C PRO A 392 -5.33 2.93 9.65
N THR A 393 -6.66 3.01 9.68
CA THR A 393 -7.54 2.48 8.62
C THR A 393 -7.58 3.43 7.42
N GLU A 394 -8.17 3.01 6.30
CA GLU A 394 -8.48 3.91 5.17
C GLU A 394 -9.31 5.13 5.61
N TRP A 395 -10.22 4.95 6.58
CA TRP A 395 -10.98 6.05 7.17
C TRP A 395 -10.06 7.01 7.94
N SER A 396 -9.15 6.47 8.75
CA SER A 396 -8.18 7.26 9.51
C SER A 396 -7.26 8.07 8.57
N ARG A 397 -6.79 7.45 7.48
CA ARG A 397 -5.99 8.09 6.41
C ARG A 397 -6.77 9.19 5.71
N TYR A 398 -8.03 8.95 5.32
CA TYR A 398 -8.87 9.97 4.68
C TYR A 398 -9.16 11.14 5.62
N ARG A 399 -9.42 10.87 6.90
CA ARG A 399 -9.56 11.86 7.97
C ARG A 399 -8.29 12.69 8.12
N ASP A 400 -7.11 12.08 8.06
CA ASP A 400 -5.86 12.82 8.14
C ASP A 400 -5.57 13.65 6.90
N TYR A 401 -5.94 13.17 5.70
CA TYR A 401 -5.91 13.97 4.48
C TYR A 401 -6.75 15.23 4.66
N LEU A 402 -7.99 15.08 5.11
CA LEU A 402 -8.88 16.21 5.38
C LEU A 402 -8.33 17.13 6.47
N ARG A 403 -7.69 16.60 7.52
CA ARG A 403 -7.01 17.38 8.57
C ARG A 403 -5.89 18.24 7.98
N THR A 404 -5.01 17.60 7.21
CA THR A 404 -3.81 18.18 6.59
C THR A 404 -4.15 19.38 5.69
N ILE A 405 -5.29 19.37 4.99
CA ILE A 405 -5.75 20.51 4.18
C ILE A 405 -5.84 21.81 5.01
N PHE A 406 -6.21 21.72 6.29
CA PHE A 406 -6.34 22.88 7.17
C PHE A 406 -5.17 23.09 8.10
N THR A 407 -4.63 22.01 8.66
CA THR A 407 -3.50 22.11 9.60
C THR A 407 -2.18 22.36 8.89
N GLY A 408 -2.08 22.07 7.60
CA GLY A 408 -0.79 21.85 6.94
C GLY A 408 -0.22 20.48 7.30
N LEU A 409 0.95 20.19 6.72
CA LEU A 409 1.68 18.96 7.02
C LEU A 409 2.11 18.94 8.49
N GLU A 410 2.08 17.75 9.06
CA GLU A 410 2.57 17.47 10.40
C GLU A 410 4.06 17.85 10.50
N GLY A 411 4.45 18.48 11.62
CA GLY A 411 5.80 19.02 11.81
C GLY A 411 6.04 20.43 11.26
N THR A 412 5.06 21.06 10.59
CA THR A 412 5.16 22.49 10.22
C THR A 412 4.83 23.39 11.42
N GLU A 413 5.41 24.60 11.48
CA GLU A 413 5.19 25.56 12.59
C GLU A 413 3.70 25.90 12.80
N ILE A 414 2.90 25.86 11.73
CA ILE A 414 1.47 26.19 11.77
C ILE A 414 0.58 25.02 12.21
N TYR A 415 1.07 23.78 12.15
CA TYR A 415 0.29 22.58 12.44
C TYR A 415 -0.35 22.59 13.83
N PRO A 416 0.41 22.75 14.94
CA PRO A 416 -0.17 22.67 16.28
C PRO A 416 -1.23 23.75 16.53
N ASN A 417 -0.99 24.98 16.04
CA ASN A 417 -1.93 26.08 16.20
C ASN A 417 -3.23 25.85 15.42
N ASN A 418 -3.15 25.39 14.17
CA ASN A 418 -4.34 25.13 13.36
C ASN A 418 -5.13 23.91 13.86
N LEU A 419 -4.43 22.90 14.40
CA LEU A 419 -5.08 21.75 15.02
C LEU A 419 -5.84 22.15 16.28
N ASP A 420 -5.25 22.99 17.14
CA ASP A 420 -5.91 23.54 18.33
C ASP A 420 -7.17 24.35 17.95
N ILE A 421 -7.11 25.16 16.90
CA ILE A 421 -8.28 25.87 16.36
C ILE A 421 -9.40 24.88 15.97
N LEU A 422 -9.08 23.76 15.31
CA LEU A 422 -10.09 22.75 14.95
C LEU A 422 -10.69 22.08 16.19
N LYS A 423 -9.85 21.63 17.13
CA LYS A 423 -10.30 20.97 18.36
C LYS A 423 -11.21 21.90 19.18
N LYS A 424 -10.84 23.18 19.33
CA LYS A 424 -11.66 24.19 20.00
C LYS A 424 -12.95 24.50 19.25
N ARG A 425 -12.92 24.55 17.92
CA ARG A 425 -14.10 24.93 17.12
C ARG A 425 -15.17 23.85 17.07
N PHE A 426 -14.77 22.58 17.01
CA PHE A 426 -15.69 21.46 16.79
C PHE A 426 -15.80 20.51 17.98
N HIS A 427 -14.98 20.68 19.02
CA HIS A 427 -14.96 19.85 20.23
C HIS A 427 -14.78 18.36 19.97
N GLN A 428 -14.08 18.05 18.89
CA GLN A 428 -13.72 16.70 18.45
C GLN A 428 -12.20 16.53 18.53
N ASP A 429 -11.76 15.29 18.70
CA ASP A 429 -10.34 14.95 18.58
C ASP A 429 -10.02 14.51 17.15
N PHE A 430 -9.42 15.40 16.36
CA PHE A 430 -9.04 15.12 14.97
C PHE A 430 -7.82 14.20 14.82
N GLU A 431 -7.30 13.66 15.92
CA GLU A 431 -6.19 12.69 15.93
C GLU A 431 -6.64 11.28 16.34
N THR A 432 -7.87 11.12 16.87
CA THR A 432 -8.45 9.82 17.26
C THR A 432 -8.41 8.79 16.14
N LEU A 433 -7.88 7.61 16.41
CA LEU A 433 -7.86 6.48 15.47
C LEU A 433 -9.06 5.53 15.69
N ASP A 434 -10.00 5.91 16.56
CA ASP A 434 -11.17 5.11 16.91
C ASP A 434 -12.16 4.98 15.75
N THR A 435 -12.13 3.82 15.10
CA THR A 435 -13.07 3.39 14.07
C THR A 435 -14.15 2.44 14.61
N GLN A 436 -14.25 2.25 15.93
CA GLN A 436 -15.26 1.38 16.50
C GLN A 436 -16.65 1.90 16.16
N THR A 437 -17.43 1.04 15.52
CA THR A 437 -18.79 1.37 15.08
C THR A 437 -19.74 1.28 16.28
N ARG A 438 -20.42 2.39 16.60
CA ARG A 438 -21.38 2.50 17.70
C ARG A 438 -22.56 3.42 17.32
N PRO A 439 -23.67 3.41 18.07
CA PRO A 439 -24.80 4.29 17.80
C PRO A 439 -24.34 5.74 17.71
N ALA A 440 -24.71 6.39 16.61
CA ALA A 440 -24.07 7.63 16.25
C ALA A 440 -24.52 8.79 17.15
N ASN A 441 -25.74 8.71 17.71
CA ASN A 441 -26.24 9.64 18.73
C ASN A 441 -25.41 9.57 20.02
N ALA A 442 -24.92 8.39 20.43
CA ALA A 442 -24.04 8.27 21.60
C ALA A 442 -22.72 9.05 21.42
N ILE A 443 -22.13 9.04 20.22
CA ILE A 443 -20.91 9.80 19.91
C ILE A 443 -21.21 11.30 19.97
N VAL A 444 -22.29 11.73 19.32
CA VAL A 444 -22.72 13.13 19.26
C VAL A 444 -23.04 13.69 20.65
N ILE A 445 -23.68 12.90 21.52
CA ILE A 445 -23.93 13.27 22.92
C ILE A 445 -22.63 13.69 23.61
N GLY A 446 -21.55 12.90 23.43
CA GLY A 446 -20.24 13.21 23.98
C GLY A 446 -19.69 14.55 23.48
N ILE A 447 -19.82 14.81 22.18
CA ILE A 447 -19.37 16.07 21.55
C ILE A 447 -20.22 17.25 22.05
N LEU A 448 -21.55 17.10 22.11
CA LEU A 448 -22.47 18.16 22.51
C LEU A 448 -22.31 18.55 23.99
N LYS A 449 -22.02 17.59 24.87
CA LYS A 449 -21.64 17.89 26.25
C LYS A 449 -20.39 18.76 26.31
N LYS A 450 -19.35 18.45 25.52
CA LYS A 450 -18.12 19.27 25.45
C LYS A 450 -18.43 20.70 24.96
N ILE A 451 -19.30 20.84 23.95
CA ILE A 451 -19.79 22.14 23.44
C ILE A 451 -20.50 22.93 24.54
N LEU A 452 -21.44 22.30 25.25
CA LEU A 452 -22.24 22.96 26.30
C LEU A 452 -21.35 23.47 27.45
N MET A 453 -20.36 22.68 27.86
CA MET A 453 -19.48 23.01 28.99
C MET A 453 -18.38 24.02 28.65
N SER A 454 -18.03 24.18 27.37
CA SER A 454 -16.94 25.07 26.95
C SER A 454 -17.34 26.54 27.04
N LEU A 455 -16.39 27.43 27.35
CA LEU A 455 -16.68 28.87 27.50
C LEU A 455 -17.14 29.53 26.19
N PRO A 456 -18.08 30.49 26.25
CA PRO A 456 -18.41 31.34 25.11
C PRO A 456 -17.21 32.17 24.64
N ASN A 457 -17.15 32.46 23.34
CA ASN A 457 -16.16 33.32 22.67
C ASN A 457 -14.73 32.78 22.50
N GLU A 458 -14.14 32.13 23.51
CA GLU A 458 -12.78 31.58 23.38
C GLU A 458 -12.76 30.17 22.80
N ASN A 459 -13.72 29.35 23.24
CA ASN A 459 -13.81 27.94 22.86
C ASN A 459 -15.14 27.61 22.18
N TYR A 460 -15.83 28.61 21.63
CA TYR A 460 -17.08 28.41 20.89
C TYR A 460 -18.16 27.61 21.65
N GLY A 461 -18.20 27.61 22.97
CA GLY A 461 -19.19 26.85 23.74
C GLY A 461 -20.31 27.69 24.34
N PHE A 462 -21.09 27.10 25.25
CA PHE A 462 -22.23 27.74 25.94
C PHE A 462 -21.97 28.08 27.41
N GLY A 463 -20.86 27.61 28.00
CA GLY A 463 -20.44 27.95 29.37
C GLY A 463 -21.32 27.36 30.47
N LEU A 464 -22.03 26.26 30.21
CA LEU A 464 -22.82 25.59 31.24
C LEU A 464 -21.92 24.85 32.23
N LEU A 465 -22.20 25.00 33.52
CA LEU A 465 -21.52 24.23 34.55
C LEU A 465 -21.92 22.74 34.44
N PRO A 466 -20.99 21.79 34.65
CA PRO A 466 -21.29 20.36 34.55
C PRO A 466 -22.48 19.91 35.42
N GLY A 467 -22.65 20.52 36.60
CA GLY A 467 -23.78 20.22 37.50
C GLY A 467 -25.15 20.74 37.05
N LEU A 468 -25.22 21.52 35.97
CA LEU A 468 -26.47 21.98 35.36
C LEU A 468 -26.92 21.09 34.18
N ILE A 469 -26.13 20.07 33.83
CA ILE A 469 -26.46 19.09 32.79
C ILE A 469 -26.86 17.80 33.48
N ASP A 470 -28.13 17.43 33.37
CA ASP A 470 -28.65 16.18 33.95
C ASP A 470 -27.91 14.97 33.35
N THR A 471 -27.81 13.89 34.12
CA THR A 471 -27.33 12.61 33.58
C THR A 471 -28.38 11.99 32.63
N GLN A 472 -27.92 11.13 31.71
CA GLN A 472 -28.80 10.46 30.75
C GLN A 472 -29.91 9.66 31.45
N GLY A 473 -29.56 8.93 32.50
CA GLY A 473 -30.51 8.13 33.27
C GLY A 473 -31.14 7.03 32.42
N GLN A 474 -32.47 6.97 32.39
CA GLN A 474 -33.24 5.99 31.61
C GLN A 474 -33.65 6.52 30.22
N ARG A 475 -33.20 7.73 29.84
CA ARG A 475 -33.51 8.31 28.53
C ARG A 475 -32.78 7.56 27.43
N SER A 476 -33.45 7.35 26.31
CA SER A 476 -32.77 6.89 25.08
C SER A 476 -31.74 7.92 24.62
N ASP A 477 -30.82 7.51 23.72
CA ASP A 477 -29.85 8.44 23.14
C ASP A 477 -30.55 9.60 22.42
N ARG A 478 -31.66 9.35 21.71
CA ARG A 478 -32.47 10.42 21.09
C ARG A 478 -33.03 11.40 22.09
N GLU A 479 -33.71 10.88 23.12
CA GLU A 479 -34.36 11.71 24.14
C GLU A 479 -33.33 12.56 24.90
N TYR A 480 -32.16 11.99 25.17
CA TYR A 480 -31.09 12.71 25.82
C TYR A 480 -30.41 13.72 24.90
N LEU A 481 -30.22 13.39 23.62
CA LEU A 481 -29.71 14.32 22.62
C LEU A 481 -30.65 15.53 22.46
N ASP A 482 -31.97 15.31 22.40
CA ASP A 482 -32.98 16.37 22.32
C ASP A 482 -32.96 17.28 23.56
N TYR A 483 -32.82 16.69 24.75
CA TYR A 483 -32.61 17.44 25.99
C TYR A 483 -31.36 18.34 25.90
N LEU A 484 -30.22 17.80 25.47
CA LEU A 484 -28.98 18.58 25.33
C LEU A 484 -29.10 19.70 24.28
N ILE A 485 -29.85 19.46 23.19
CA ILE A 485 -30.14 20.48 22.18
C ILE A 485 -30.99 21.61 22.79
N ASP A 486 -32.03 21.30 23.57
CA ASP A 486 -32.88 22.32 24.20
C ASP A 486 -32.11 23.24 25.18
N LEU A 487 -31.07 22.72 25.85
CA LEU A 487 -30.19 23.53 26.70
C LEU A 487 -29.48 24.65 25.93
N THR A 488 -29.23 24.48 24.62
CA THR A 488 -28.59 25.50 23.77
C THR A 488 -29.52 26.64 23.39
N LYS A 489 -30.85 26.43 23.50
CA LYS A 489 -31.90 27.32 22.97
C LYS A 489 -31.82 27.55 21.45
N LEU A 490 -31.14 26.67 20.72
CA LEU A 490 -31.09 26.63 19.26
C LEU A 490 -31.86 25.42 18.72
N SER A 491 -32.31 25.52 17.47
CA SER A 491 -32.82 24.33 16.76
C SER A 491 -31.70 23.34 16.46
N ALA A 492 -32.03 22.04 16.38
CA ALA A 492 -31.09 20.99 15.99
C ALA A 492 -30.39 21.33 14.66
N LYS A 493 -31.14 21.82 13.68
CA LYS A 493 -30.60 22.25 12.39
C LYS A 493 -29.60 23.40 12.49
N GLU A 494 -29.91 24.44 13.27
CA GLU A 494 -28.98 25.57 13.45
C GLU A 494 -27.72 25.14 14.20
N LEU A 495 -27.87 24.34 15.25
CA LEU A 495 -26.77 23.83 16.04
C LEU A 495 -25.87 22.91 15.19
N GLY A 496 -26.47 22.00 14.43
CA GLY A 496 -25.78 21.11 13.49
C GLY A 496 -25.01 21.91 12.42
N LEU A 497 -25.58 23.00 11.91
CA LEU A 497 -24.84 23.89 11.02
C LEU A 497 -23.65 24.55 11.73
N ARG A 498 -23.79 25.06 12.96
CA ARG A 498 -22.70 25.78 13.66
C ARG A 498 -21.48 24.91 13.93
N TYR A 499 -21.69 23.65 14.32
CA TYR A 499 -20.64 22.70 14.70
C TYR A 499 -20.39 21.58 13.67
N ARG A 500 -21.09 21.61 12.54
CA ARG A 500 -21.01 20.60 11.46
C ARG A 500 -21.32 19.17 11.93
N LEU A 501 -22.29 19.05 12.82
CA LEU A 501 -22.81 17.77 13.33
C LEU A 501 -24.14 17.46 12.65
N ASP A 502 -24.36 16.20 12.32
CA ASP A 502 -25.70 15.72 11.99
C ASP A 502 -26.44 15.38 13.29
N LEU A 503 -27.41 16.22 13.67
CA LEU A 503 -28.22 16.06 14.89
C LEU A 503 -29.61 15.47 14.62
N GLU A 504 -29.95 15.24 13.34
CA GLU A 504 -31.26 14.78 12.89
C GLU A 504 -31.26 13.31 12.45
N ARG A 505 -30.10 12.64 12.57
CA ARG A 505 -29.92 11.21 12.29
C ARG A 505 -30.85 10.30 13.13
N PRO A 506 -31.35 9.18 12.55
CA PRO A 506 -32.13 8.20 13.29
C PRO A 506 -31.28 7.43 14.31
N ASP A 507 -31.91 6.84 15.33
CA ASP A 507 -31.22 6.04 16.37
C ASP A 507 -30.54 4.77 15.85
N SER A 508 -30.99 4.27 14.70
CA SER A 508 -30.35 3.15 14.01
C SER A 508 -29.07 3.54 13.28
N ALA A 509 -28.75 4.83 13.16
CA ALA A 509 -27.52 5.28 12.51
C ALA A 509 -26.31 4.87 13.35
N MET A 510 -25.34 4.23 12.69
CA MET A 510 -24.07 3.83 13.29
C MET A 510 -22.95 4.72 12.75
N SER A 511 -21.95 5.01 13.59
CA SER A 511 -20.78 5.82 13.22
C SER A 511 -19.59 5.46 14.11
N SER A 512 -18.47 6.15 13.90
CA SER A 512 -17.24 6.11 14.70
C SER A 512 -16.69 7.52 14.88
N GLU A 513 -15.74 7.74 15.80
CA GLU A 513 -15.18 9.08 15.99
C GLU A 513 -14.45 9.58 14.73
N VAL A 514 -13.74 8.68 14.05
CA VAL A 514 -13.10 8.99 12.76
C VAL A 514 -14.14 9.42 11.71
N GLN A 515 -15.28 8.74 11.62
CA GLN A 515 -16.34 9.12 10.68
C GLN A 515 -17.01 10.46 11.03
N GLU A 516 -17.20 10.78 12.30
CA GLU A 516 -17.69 12.11 12.73
C GLU A 516 -16.70 13.22 12.36
N ASN A 517 -15.39 12.98 12.54
CA ASN A 517 -14.35 13.90 12.11
C ASN A 517 -14.41 14.14 10.59
N ILE A 518 -14.52 13.08 9.80
CA ILE A 518 -14.62 13.16 8.34
C ILE A 518 -15.85 13.97 7.91
N THR A 519 -16.99 13.68 8.52
CA THR A 519 -18.26 14.36 8.22
C THR A 519 -18.15 15.86 8.51
N THR A 520 -17.64 16.20 9.70
CA THR A 520 -17.41 17.58 10.16
C THR A 520 -16.49 18.33 9.20
N ARG A 521 -15.35 17.73 8.83
CA ARG A 521 -14.34 18.33 7.94
C ARG A 521 -14.83 18.46 6.51
N SER A 522 -15.56 17.48 5.99
CA SER A 522 -16.12 17.50 4.65
C SER A 522 -17.14 18.62 4.51
N ALA A 523 -18.05 18.75 5.48
CA ALA A 523 -19.04 19.82 5.52
C ALA A 523 -18.39 21.21 5.69
N PHE A 524 -17.36 21.31 6.52
CA PHE A 524 -16.59 22.53 6.68
C PHE A 524 -15.91 22.97 5.37
N THR A 525 -15.19 22.05 4.72
CA THR A 525 -14.44 22.31 3.48
C THR A 525 -15.38 22.69 2.34
N ALA A 526 -16.49 21.98 2.18
CA ALA A 526 -17.52 22.30 1.18
C ALA A 526 -18.10 23.72 1.37
N THR A 527 -18.28 24.15 2.63
CA THR A 527 -18.77 25.50 2.93
C THR A 527 -17.73 26.57 2.60
N VAL A 528 -16.45 26.35 2.94
CA VAL A 528 -15.35 27.26 2.60
C VAL A 528 -15.29 27.49 1.08
N ILE A 529 -15.39 26.40 0.31
CA ILE A 529 -15.33 26.44 -1.16
C ILE A 529 -16.53 27.20 -1.74
N ARG A 530 -17.75 26.94 -1.26
CA ARG A 530 -18.97 27.55 -1.81
C ARG A 530 -19.13 29.03 -1.44
N ALA A 531 -18.72 29.43 -0.23
CA ALA A 531 -19.07 30.74 0.29
C ALA A 531 -18.08 31.85 -0.05
N GLY A 532 -16.84 31.53 -0.45
CA GLY A 532 -15.76 32.52 -0.69
C GLY A 532 -15.31 33.29 0.56
N LYS A 533 -16.14 33.32 1.63
CA LYS A 533 -15.89 33.68 3.03
C LYS A 533 -16.93 33.01 3.92
N ILE A 534 -16.56 32.57 5.12
CA ILE A 534 -17.51 32.08 6.15
C ILE A 534 -18.03 33.29 6.93
N PRO A 535 -19.33 33.39 7.25
CA PRO A 535 -19.89 34.50 8.02
C PRO A 535 -19.39 34.61 9.48
N PHE A 536 -18.62 33.64 9.98
CA PHE A 536 -18.15 33.59 11.38
C PHE A 536 -16.75 32.96 11.49
N LEU A 537 -15.70 33.59 10.93
CA LEU A 537 -14.29 33.56 11.40
C LEU A 537 -13.30 34.15 10.38
N SER A 538 -12.28 34.84 10.91
CA SER A 538 -11.05 35.25 10.24
C SER A 538 -10.11 34.05 10.05
N PHE A 539 -9.79 33.71 8.79
CA PHE A 539 -8.76 32.71 8.47
C PHE A 539 -7.36 33.17 8.91
N PRO A 540 -6.44 32.26 9.27
CA PRO A 540 -5.02 32.57 9.28
C PRO A 540 -4.58 33.05 7.90
N SER A 541 -3.81 34.13 7.84
CA SER A 541 -3.21 34.63 6.60
C SER A 541 -2.37 33.54 5.93
N GLY A 542 -2.68 33.17 4.69
CA GLY A 542 -1.94 32.18 3.89
C GLY A 542 -2.70 30.88 3.53
N CYS A 543 -3.89 30.62 4.09
CA CYS A 543 -4.67 29.41 3.75
C CYS A 543 -5.21 29.37 2.30
N TRP A 544 -5.32 30.53 1.63
CA TRP A 544 -5.90 30.65 0.30
C TRP A 544 -4.96 30.26 -0.85
N GLU A 545 -3.65 30.16 -0.60
CA GLU A 545 -2.63 30.00 -1.64
C GLU A 545 -2.15 28.56 -1.84
N ARG A 546 -2.76 27.57 -1.17
CA ARG A 546 -2.37 26.16 -1.22
C ARG A 546 -3.19 25.33 -2.23
N PRO A 547 -2.64 24.20 -2.74
CA PRO A 547 -2.97 23.68 -4.07
C PRO A 547 -4.41 23.25 -4.37
N PRO A 548 -5.31 22.85 -3.44
CA PRO A 548 -6.69 22.61 -3.85
C PRO A 548 -7.48 23.91 -4.12
N PHE A 549 -6.98 25.09 -3.70
CA PHE A 549 -7.67 26.38 -3.87
C PHE A 549 -7.25 27.16 -5.13
N SER A 550 -6.13 26.80 -5.76
CA SER A 550 -5.60 27.51 -6.93
C SER A 550 -6.28 27.13 -8.26
N SER A 551 -6.91 25.95 -8.34
CA SER A 551 -7.54 25.42 -9.56
C SER A 551 -9.02 25.78 -9.72
N ILE A 552 -9.71 26.14 -8.63
CA ILE A 552 -11.17 26.41 -8.65
C ILE A 552 -11.47 27.90 -8.89
N THR A 553 -10.54 28.81 -8.59
CA THR A 553 -10.77 30.26 -8.77
C THR A 553 -10.61 30.74 -10.22
N LYS A 554 -10.04 29.92 -11.12
CA LYS A 554 -9.82 30.31 -12.54
C LYS A 554 -10.91 29.85 -13.52
N SER A 555 -11.86 29.00 -13.14
CA SER A 555 -12.77 28.35 -14.12
C SER A 555 -14.25 28.25 -13.75
N GLY A 556 -14.79 29.10 -12.86
CA GLY A 556 -16.14 28.85 -12.35
C GLY A 556 -16.99 30.03 -11.87
N PHE A 557 -16.97 31.20 -12.52
CA PHE A 557 -18.04 32.20 -12.33
C PHE A 557 -18.27 33.00 -13.63
N SER A 558 -18.97 32.38 -14.58
CA SER A 558 -19.54 33.07 -15.73
C SER A 558 -21.05 32.90 -15.72
N ARG A 559 -21.74 34.06 -15.72
CA ARG A 559 -23.18 34.30 -15.93
C ARG A 559 -24.11 34.32 -14.70
N LYS A 560 -24.52 35.56 -14.42
CA LYS A 560 -25.79 36.08 -13.83
C LYS A 560 -25.65 36.66 -12.42
N ASN A 561 -25.36 37.97 -12.37
CA ASN A 561 -26.16 38.97 -11.65
C ASN A 561 -25.58 40.38 -11.92
N HIS A 562 -26.21 41.12 -12.84
CA HIS A 562 -26.01 42.55 -13.03
C HIS A 562 -26.73 43.31 -11.91
N SER A 563 -26.06 43.63 -10.81
CA SER A 563 -26.47 44.72 -9.89
C SER A 563 -25.42 45.07 -8.81
N ILE A 564 -24.12 44.92 -9.05
CA ILE A 564 -23.08 45.48 -8.15
C ILE A 564 -21.87 45.91 -9.00
N ARG A 565 -22.06 46.86 -9.92
CA ARG A 565 -20.96 47.40 -10.75
C ARG A 565 -20.97 48.92 -10.91
N LYS A 566 -21.55 49.65 -9.94
CA LYS A 566 -21.65 51.12 -10.00
C LYS A 566 -21.04 51.88 -8.81
N ILE A 567 -20.22 51.23 -7.97
CA ILE A 567 -19.59 51.93 -6.82
C ILE A 567 -18.04 51.86 -6.82
N ILE A 568 -17.41 51.09 -7.72
CA ILE A 568 -15.94 51.00 -7.75
C ILE A 568 -15.43 51.07 -9.20
N MET A 569 -15.56 52.24 -9.81
CA MET A 569 -14.77 52.66 -10.96
C MET A 569 -14.71 54.19 -10.96
N ASP A 570 -14.00 54.76 -9.98
CA ASP A 570 -13.41 56.09 -10.12
C ASP A 570 -12.23 56.22 -9.14
N SER A 571 -11.04 55.86 -9.63
CA SER A 571 -9.75 56.40 -9.19
C SER A 571 -8.65 55.79 -10.05
N ARG A 572 -7.99 56.66 -10.82
CA ARG A 572 -6.80 56.35 -11.60
C ARG A 572 -5.61 56.22 -10.63
N VAL A 573 -4.92 55.08 -10.64
CA VAL A 573 -3.57 54.96 -10.07
C VAL A 573 -2.69 54.29 -11.12
N SER A 574 -1.74 55.06 -11.65
CA SER A 574 -0.71 54.61 -12.59
C SER A 574 0.60 54.38 -11.83
N GLY A 575 1.19 53.19 -11.98
CA GLY A 575 2.59 52.91 -11.62
C GLY A 575 2.76 51.85 -10.53
N ILE A 576 2.89 50.59 -10.93
CA ILE A 576 3.37 49.50 -10.07
C ILE A 576 4.71 49.03 -10.63
N ARG A 577 5.75 48.99 -9.80
CA ARG A 577 7.00 48.25 -10.09
C ARG A 577 7.25 47.24 -8.98
N ILE A 578 7.58 46.01 -9.39
CA ILE A 578 7.84 44.87 -8.51
C ILE A 578 9.35 44.59 -8.53
N SER A 579 9.94 44.50 -7.34
CA SER A 579 11.33 44.06 -7.14
C SER A 579 11.42 43.33 -5.79
N GLY A 580 11.44 42.00 -5.84
CA GLY A 580 11.48 41.14 -4.64
C GLY A 580 10.21 41.17 -3.77
N CYS A 581 10.28 40.54 -2.59
CA CYS A 581 9.12 40.32 -1.69
C CYS A 581 8.67 41.54 -0.87
N LYS A 582 8.78 42.77 -1.40
CA LYS A 582 8.24 43.97 -0.73
C LYS A 582 7.56 44.90 -1.74
N ILE A 583 6.29 45.21 -1.48
CA ILE A 583 5.51 46.22 -2.21
C ILE A 583 5.53 47.51 -1.38
N THR A 584 5.97 48.62 -1.97
CA THR A 584 5.98 49.93 -1.31
C THR A 584 5.19 50.92 -2.15
N PHE A 585 4.31 51.70 -1.52
CA PHE A 585 3.51 52.74 -2.17
C PHE A 585 4.16 54.11 -1.92
N SER A 586 4.45 54.87 -2.98
CA SER A 586 4.83 56.29 -2.86
C SER A 586 3.65 57.18 -3.22
N LEU A 587 3.16 57.96 -2.26
CA LEU A 587 2.24 59.07 -2.52
C LEU A 587 3.08 60.26 -3.02
N GLY A 588 2.94 60.58 -4.32
CA GLY A 588 3.44 61.84 -4.86
C GLY A 588 2.44 62.96 -4.59
N THR A 589 2.83 63.94 -3.80
CA THR A 589 2.19 65.24 -3.67
C THR A 589 2.57 66.17 -4.82
N GLU A 590 1.73 67.22 -5.01
CA GLU A 590 1.89 68.46 -5.80
C GLU A 590 1.16 68.49 -7.15
N ILE A 591 0.33 69.48 -7.51
CA ILE A 591 -0.28 70.67 -6.85
C ILE A 591 -1.75 70.71 -7.28
#